data_AF-A0A5C6YGL5-F1
#
_entry.id   AF-A0A5C6YGL5-F1
#
_cell.length_a   1.000
_cell.length_b   1.000
_cell.length_c   1.000
_cell.angle_alpha   90.00
_cell.angle_beta   90.00
_cell.angle_gamma   90.00
#
_symmetry.space_group_name_H-M   'P 1'
#
loop_
_entity.id
_entity.type
_entity.pdbx_description
1 polymer ?
#
loop_
_entity_poly.entity_id
_entity_poly.type
_entity_poly.pdbx_seq_one_letter_code
_entity_poly.pdbx_strand_id
1 'polypeptide(L)'
;MKKSLYTTLLLCVLLLTFSGCNDDTNSKYPKLIDVEFMVTATKQKVTSRIETSITTPTSAYGATNLDKKSSSYSNNHIPFNKKIIQQSIPSFAILGLRYQDDSVLNVGAVFEPYSVNLEIKIDRKIVADTTFSIDTEGKTIHLEYDFE
;
A
#
# COMPACT_ATOMS: atom_id res chain seq x y z
N MET A 1 45.55 4.97 54.34
CA MET A 1 44.26 4.73 53.64
C MET A 1 44.35 5.29 52.22
N LYS A 2 44.82 4.51 51.22
CA LYS A 2 45.00 4.96 49.82
C LYS A 2 44.66 3.85 48.80
N LYS A 3 43.65 3.02 49.10
CA LYS A 3 43.21 1.91 48.21
C LYS A 3 41.78 2.09 47.67
N SER A 4 41.10 3.18 48.01
CA SER A 4 39.66 3.34 47.72
C SER A 4 39.33 4.25 46.52
N LEU A 5 40.32 4.68 45.73
CA LEU A 5 40.07 5.55 44.57
C LEU A 5 40.12 4.82 43.21
N TYR A 6 40.81 3.69 43.12
CA TYR A 6 40.98 2.98 41.84
C TYR A 6 39.76 2.12 41.48
N THR A 7 38.98 1.66 42.45
CA THR A 7 37.79 0.83 42.23
C THR A 7 36.63 1.63 41.64
N THR A 8 36.54 2.93 41.94
CA THR A 8 35.48 3.80 41.40
C THR A 8 35.78 4.24 39.96
N LEU A 9 37.06 4.39 39.61
CA LEU A 9 37.47 4.79 38.25
C LEU A 9 37.26 3.66 37.23
N LEU A 10 37.45 2.40 37.64
CA LEU A 10 37.25 1.23 36.76
C LEU A 10 35.74 1.01 36.43
N LEU A 11 34.84 1.41 37.34
CA LEU A 11 33.40 1.28 37.13
C LEU A 11 32.85 2.30 36.12
N CYS A 12 33.44 3.49 36.04
CA CYS A 12 33.02 4.53 35.09
C CYS A 12 33.42 4.23 33.63
N VAL A 13 34.51 3.49 33.40
CA VAL A 13 34.96 3.14 32.04
C VAL A 13 34.11 2.02 31.43
N LEU A 14 33.53 1.13 32.24
CA LEU A 14 32.70 0.02 31.75
C LEU A 14 31.28 0.46 31.31
N LEU A 15 30.83 1.65 31.71
CA LEU A 15 29.50 2.17 31.39
C LEU A 15 29.41 2.91 30.06
N LEU A 16 30.54 3.12 29.36
CA LEU A 16 30.58 3.86 28.10
C LEU A 16 30.62 2.99 26.83
N THR A 17 30.61 1.65 26.96
CA THR A 17 30.71 0.75 25.78
C THR A 17 29.40 0.13 25.32
N PHE A 18 28.25 0.57 25.83
CA PHE A 18 26.95 0.20 25.25
C PHE A 18 26.45 1.28 24.28
N SER A 19 27.27 1.61 23.29
CA SER A 19 26.76 2.14 22.01
C SER A 19 26.16 0.97 21.24
N GLY A 20 25.03 0.45 21.75
CA GLY A 20 24.17 -0.42 20.98
C GLY A 20 23.77 0.35 19.74
N CYS A 21 24.35 -0.01 18.60
CA CYS A 21 23.82 0.35 17.30
C CYS A 21 22.50 -0.40 17.16
N ASN A 22 21.45 0.14 17.81
CA ASN A 22 20.09 -0.24 17.55
C ASN A 22 19.75 0.39 16.20
N ASP A 23 20.12 -0.32 15.14
CA ASP A 23 19.61 -0.06 13.80
C ASP A 23 18.14 -0.51 13.79
N ASP A 24 17.32 0.20 14.58
CA ASP A 24 15.91 -0.08 14.73
C ASP A 24 15.25 0.44 13.45
N THR A 25 15.11 -0.44 12.47
CA THR A 25 14.53 -0.15 11.15
C THR A 25 13.13 0.47 11.27
N ASN A 26 12.44 0.21 12.38
CA ASN A 26 11.14 0.78 12.73
C ASN A 26 11.17 2.25 13.17
N SER A 27 12.33 2.81 13.53
CA SER A 27 12.46 4.23 13.95
C SER A 27 12.09 5.24 12.85
N LYS A 28 11.98 4.79 11.60
CA LYS A 28 11.64 5.61 10.43
C LYS A 28 10.13 5.73 10.19
N TYR A 29 9.31 5.04 10.98
CA TYR A 29 7.86 5.03 10.86
C TYR A 29 7.17 5.81 12.00
N PRO A 30 6.00 6.43 11.75
CA PRO A 30 5.29 6.45 10.48
C PRO A 30 5.98 7.35 9.44
N LYS A 31 5.94 6.94 8.16
CA LYS A 31 6.53 7.69 7.05
C LYS A 31 5.43 8.40 6.26
N LEU A 32 5.69 9.64 5.86
CA LEU A 32 4.84 10.36 4.90
C LEU A 32 5.23 9.94 3.49
N ILE A 33 4.28 9.39 2.74
CA ILE A 33 4.49 8.95 1.35
C ILE A 33 3.33 9.38 0.46
N ASP A 34 3.59 9.50 -0.84
CA ASP A 34 2.54 9.64 -1.84
C ASP A 34 2.11 8.25 -2.33
N VAL A 35 0.82 7.96 -2.30
CA VAL A 35 0.23 6.72 -2.84
C VAL A 35 -0.61 7.04 -4.07
N GLU A 36 -0.44 6.28 -5.15
CA GLU A 36 -1.21 6.43 -6.37
C GLU A 36 -1.72 5.07 -6.85
N PHE A 37 -3.02 4.97 -7.08
CA PHE A 37 -3.68 3.80 -7.63
C PHE A 37 -4.13 4.10 -9.06
N MET A 38 -3.76 3.26 -10.01
CA MET A 38 -4.06 3.48 -11.42
C MET A 38 -4.70 2.25 -12.06
N VAL A 39 -5.70 2.51 -12.90
CA VAL A 39 -6.29 1.48 -13.77
C VAL A 39 -6.31 2.03 -15.18
N THR A 40 -5.72 1.29 -16.10
CA THR A 40 -5.83 1.56 -17.53
C THR A 40 -6.40 0.34 -18.24
N ALA A 41 -7.08 0.55 -19.36
CA ALA A 41 -7.55 -0.55 -20.19
C ALA A 41 -7.42 -0.19 -21.66
N THR A 42 -7.33 -1.20 -22.52
CA THR A 42 -7.32 -1.00 -23.97
C THR A 42 -8.67 -0.46 -24.48
N LYS A 43 -9.76 -0.70 -23.73
CA LYS A 43 -11.10 -0.15 -23.97
C LYS A 43 -11.44 0.93 -22.95
N GLN A 44 -11.73 2.15 -23.42
CA GLN A 44 -11.94 3.31 -22.53
C GLN A 44 -13.36 3.39 -21.92
N LYS A 45 -14.36 2.78 -22.58
CA LYS A 45 -15.75 2.80 -22.11
C LYS A 45 -16.18 1.41 -21.68
N VAL A 46 -15.94 1.12 -20.41
CA VAL A 46 -16.23 -0.19 -19.80
C VAL A 46 -16.94 0.04 -18.48
N THR A 47 -18.15 -0.51 -18.35
CA THR A 47 -18.86 -0.56 -17.07
C THR A 47 -18.04 -1.37 -16.09
N SER A 48 -17.48 -0.71 -15.09
CA SER A 48 -16.60 -1.36 -14.12
C SER A 48 -16.71 -0.74 -12.75
N ARG A 49 -16.23 -1.48 -11.76
CA ARG A 49 -16.06 -1.04 -10.38
C ARG A 49 -14.59 -1.11 -10.00
N ILE A 50 -14.09 -0.02 -9.45
CA ILE A 50 -12.72 0.11 -8.98
C ILE A 50 -12.75 0.43 -7.49
N GLU A 51 -12.05 -0.36 -6.70
CA GLU A 51 -11.93 -0.14 -5.26
C GLU A 51 -10.46 0.00 -4.88
N THR A 52 -10.19 0.94 -3.99
CA THR A 52 -8.85 1.20 -3.45
C THR A 52 -8.90 1.14 -1.94
N SER A 53 -7.86 0.59 -1.32
CA SER A 53 -7.73 0.50 0.13
C SER A 53 -6.31 0.78 0.62
N ILE A 54 -6.22 1.40 1.79
CA ILE A 54 -5.02 1.45 2.63
C ILE A 54 -5.46 0.98 4.01
N THR A 55 -5.00 -0.19 4.41
CA THR A 55 -5.44 -0.84 5.65
C THR A 55 -4.25 -1.29 6.48
N THR A 56 -4.28 -1.04 7.78
CA THR A 56 -3.36 -1.67 8.74
C THR A 56 -4.04 -2.88 9.36
N PRO A 57 -3.39 -4.04 9.51
CA PRO A 57 -3.94 -5.13 10.31
C PRO A 57 -4.19 -4.61 11.72
N THR A 58 -5.30 -5.05 12.29
CA THR A 58 -5.65 -4.76 13.67
C THR A 58 -4.54 -5.30 14.58
N SER A 59 -3.70 -4.43 15.14
CA SER A 59 -2.75 -4.86 16.16
C SER A 59 -3.50 -4.97 17.49
N ALA A 60 -3.24 -6.04 18.25
CA ALA A 60 -3.76 -6.23 19.61
C ALA A 60 -3.27 -5.16 20.60
N TYR A 61 -2.47 -4.19 20.16
CA TYR A 61 -1.72 -3.24 20.98
C TYR A 61 -2.03 -1.76 20.68
N GLY A 62 -3.17 -1.46 20.06
CA GLY A 62 -3.72 -0.10 20.05
C GLY A 62 -3.07 0.87 19.05
N ALA A 63 -2.47 0.38 17.96
CA ALA A 63 -2.12 1.24 16.85
C ALA A 63 -3.40 1.84 16.23
N THR A 64 -3.38 3.13 15.87
CA THR A 64 -4.47 3.75 15.11
C THR A 64 -4.68 2.98 13.82
N ASN A 65 -5.83 2.30 13.71
CA ASN A 65 -6.22 1.60 12.50
C ASN A 65 -6.32 2.62 11.36
N LEU A 66 -5.35 2.62 10.45
CA LEU A 66 -5.50 3.33 9.19
C LEU A 66 -6.39 2.46 8.31
N ASP A 67 -7.61 2.93 8.05
CA ASP A 67 -8.53 2.31 7.10
C ASP A 67 -9.07 3.39 6.16
N LYS A 68 -8.44 3.51 4.99
CA LYS A 68 -8.90 4.38 3.91
C LYS A 68 -9.40 3.51 2.78
N LYS A 69 -10.69 3.60 2.48
CA LYS A 69 -11.34 2.88 1.37
C LYS A 69 -12.02 3.87 0.43
N SER A 70 -11.97 3.59 -0.86
CA SER A 70 -12.74 4.31 -1.87
C SER A 70 -13.25 3.32 -2.91
N SER A 71 -14.49 3.52 -3.36
CA SER A 71 -15.12 2.75 -4.42
C SER A 71 -15.62 3.71 -5.49
N SER A 72 -15.42 3.34 -6.75
CA SER A 72 -15.93 4.05 -7.91
C SER A 72 -16.61 3.06 -8.83
N TYR A 73 -17.80 3.40 -9.31
CA TYR A 73 -18.55 2.63 -10.29
C TYR A 73 -18.94 3.55 -11.44
N SER A 74 -18.51 3.23 -12.67
CA SER A 74 -18.78 4.03 -13.85
C SER A 74 -18.49 3.25 -15.12
N ASN A 75 -19.05 3.70 -16.24
CA ASN A 75 -18.66 3.26 -17.57
C ASN A 75 -17.58 4.15 -18.21
N ASN A 76 -17.16 5.24 -17.55
CA ASN A 76 -16.25 6.25 -18.10
C ASN A 76 -15.10 6.63 -17.14
N HIS A 77 -14.86 5.87 -16.07
CA HIS A 77 -13.77 6.17 -15.13
C HIS A 77 -12.44 5.52 -15.51
N ILE A 78 -12.34 4.90 -16.69
CA ILE A 78 -11.07 4.42 -17.25
C ILE A 78 -10.57 5.44 -18.28
N PRO A 79 -9.32 5.96 -18.17
CA PRO A 79 -8.34 5.61 -17.14
C PRO A 79 -8.72 6.16 -15.76
N PHE A 80 -8.49 5.34 -14.73
CA PHE A 80 -8.69 5.71 -13.34
C PHE A 80 -7.36 6.10 -12.73
N ASN A 81 -7.35 7.20 -11.97
CA ASN A 81 -6.22 7.59 -11.15
C ASN A 81 -6.73 8.15 -9.81
N LYS A 82 -6.29 7.53 -8.71
CA LYS A 82 -6.52 8.03 -7.36
C LYS A 82 -5.18 8.27 -6.68
N LYS A 83 -4.89 9.55 -6.42
CA LYS A 83 -3.69 9.99 -5.69
C LYS A 83 -4.02 10.40 -4.27
N ILE A 84 -3.22 9.96 -3.31
CA ILE A 84 -3.26 10.33 -1.89
C ILE A 84 -1.88 10.87 -1.53
N ILE A 85 -1.81 12.16 -1.23
CA ILE A 85 -0.55 12.89 -1.00
C ILE A 85 -0.19 12.84 0.48
N GLN A 86 1.10 12.67 0.78
CA GLN A 86 1.64 12.73 2.14
C GLN A 86 0.83 11.92 3.15
N GLN A 87 0.45 10.70 2.75
CA GLN A 87 -0.20 9.77 3.64
C GLN A 87 0.81 9.30 4.69
N SER A 88 0.46 9.49 5.97
CA SER A 88 1.19 8.86 7.07
C SER A 88 0.91 7.36 7.07
N ILE A 89 1.93 6.57 6.76
CA ILE A 89 1.88 5.10 6.72
C ILE A 89 2.73 4.55 7.87
N PRO A 90 2.17 3.68 8.73
CA PRO A 90 2.93 2.99 9.78
C PRO A 90 3.85 1.93 9.17
N SER A 91 4.66 1.27 10.02
CA SER A 91 5.62 0.24 9.56
C SER A 91 4.97 -0.94 8.85
N PHE A 92 3.70 -1.21 9.15
CA PHE A 92 2.94 -2.26 8.49
C PHE A 92 1.60 -1.73 7.97
N ALA A 93 1.37 -1.84 6.67
CA ALA A 93 0.11 -1.49 6.01
C ALA A 93 -0.03 -2.29 4.71
N ILE A 94 -1.27 -2.46 4.25
CA ILE A 94 -1.62 -3.14 3.00
C ILE A 94 -2.30 -2.13 2.08
N LEU A 95 -1.80 -1.99 0.87
CA LEU A 95 -2.44 -1.23 -0.21
C LEU A 95 -3.19 -2.20 -1.10
N GLY A 96 -4.48 -1.96 -1.33
CA GLY A 96 -5.31 -2.80 -2.20
C GLY A 96 -5.88 -2.02 -3.37
N LEU A 97 -5.92 -2.65 -4.54
CA LEU A 97 -6.58 -2.18 -5.75
C LEU A 97 -7.38 -3.33 -6.36
N ARG A 98 -8.71 -3.19 -6.38
CA ARG A 98 -9.61 -4.16 -7.01
C ARG A 98 -10.24 -3.56 -8.26
N TYR A 99 -10.25 -4.34 -9.32
CA TYR A 99 -11.02 -4.08 -10.53
C TYR A 99 -12.08 -5.16 -10.70
N GLN A 100 -13.28 -4.77 -11.06
CA GLN A 100 -14.38 -5.66 -11.41
C GLN A 100 -15.01 -5.19 -12.72
N ASP A 101 -15.02 -6.07 -13.71
CA ASP A 101 -15.81 -5.89 -14.92
C ASP A 101 -17.30 -6.10 -14.60
N ASP A 102 -18.10 -5.08 -14.83
CA ASP A 102 -19.56 -5.10 -14.65
C ASP A 102 -20.26 -5.01 -16.01
N SER A 103 -19.57 -5.42 -17.09
CA SER A 103 -20.10 -5.36 -18.46
C SER A 103 -21.28 -6.31 -18.70
N VAL A 104 -21.45 -7.33 -17.86
CA VAL A 104 -22.63 -8.22 -17.79
C VAL A 104 -23.96 -7.48 -17.64
N LEU A 105 -23.91 -6.23 -17.13
CA LEU A 105 -25.10 -5.39 -16.99
C LEU A 105 -25.52 -4.72 -18.32
N ASN A 106 -24.70 -4.82 -19.37
CA ASN A 106 -24.96 -4.24 -20.69
C ASN A 106 -25.73 -5.24 -21.58
N VAL A 107 -27.03 -5.36 -21.34
CA VAL A 107 -27.90 -6.28 -22.07
C VAL A 107 -27.90 -5.99 -23.58
N GLY A 108 -27.62 -7.01 -24.39
CA GLY A 108 -27.70 -6.95 -25.86
C GLY A 108 -26.46 -6.39 -26.56
N ALA A 109 -25.41 -6.01 -25.82
CA ALA A 109 -24.13 -5.65 -26.40
C ALA A 109 -23.31 -6.91 -26.75
N VAL A 110 -22.60 -6.90 -27.89
CA VAL A 110 -21.60 -7.92 -28.18
C VAL A 110 -20.38 -7.67 -27.28
N PHE A 111 -19.97 -8.71 -26.55
CA PHE A 111 -18.77 -8.63 -25.74
C PHE A 111 -17.51 -8.72 -26.60
N GLU A 112 -16.61 -7.77 -26.41
CA GLU A 112 -15.31 -7.72 -27.08
C GLU A 112 -14.21 -7.83 -26.02
N PRO A 113 -13.28 -8.80 -26.14
CA PRO A 113 -12.17 -8.93 -25.21
C PRO A 113 -11.30 -7.68 -25.15
N TYR A 114 -10.82 -7.37 -23.96
CA TYR A 114 -9.94 -6.22 -23.73
C TYR A 114 -8.95 -6.52 -22.60
N SER A 115 -7.87 -5.74 -22.52
CA SER A 115 -6.85 -5.89 -21.48
C SER A 115 -6.94 -4.76 -20.49
N VAL A 116 -6.70 -5.06 -19.22
CA VAL A 116 -6.67 -4.12 -18.10
C VAL A 116 -5.31 -4.22 -17.44
N ASN A 117 -4.77 -3.07 -17.08
CA ASN A 117 -3.55 -2.92 -16.30
C ASN A 117 -3.87 -2.17 -15.01
N LEU A 118 -3.43 -2.74 -13.89
CA LEU A 118 -3.53 -2.17 -12.55
C LEU A 118 -2.14 -1.83 -12.06
N GLU A 119 -1.95 -0.64 -11.49
CA GLU A 119 -0.68 -0.22 -10.89
C GLU A 119 -0.91 0.42 -9.52
N ILE A 120 0.00 0.14 -8.59
CA ILE A 120 0.15 0.84 -7.32
C ILE A 120 1.52 1.50 -7.32
N LYS A 121 1.56 2.81 -7.06
CA LYS A 121 2.81 3.57 -6.95
C LYS A 121 2.96 4.17 -5.56
N ILE A 122 4.19 4.13 -5.06
CA ILE A 122 4.63 4.83 -3.85
C ILE A 122 5.73 5.80 -4.25
N ASP A 123 5.58 7.08 -3.90
CA ASP A 123 6.55 8.13 -4.23
C ASP A 123 6.93 8.11 -5.73
N ARG A 124 5.94 7.87 -6.60
CA ARG A 124 6.04 7.72 -8.08
C ARG A 124 6.75 6.46 -8.59
N LYS A 125 7.22 5.58 -7.71
CA LYS A 125 7.78 4.28 -8.07
C LYS A 125 6.67 3.24 -8.13
N ILE A 126 6.58 2.46 -9.20
CA ILE A 126 5.69 1.29 -9.28
C ILE A 126 6.19 0.25 -8.27
N VAL A 127 5.31 -0.16 -7.36
CA VAL A 127 5.61 -1.15 -6.33
C VAL A 127 4.82 -2.44 -6.50
N ALA A 128 3.69 -2.37 -7.20
CA ALA A 128 2.93 -3.54 -7.63
C ALA A 128 2.23 -3.20 -8.95
N ASP A 129 2.22 -4.15 -9.87
CA ASP A 129 1.50 -4.05 -11.14
C ASP A 129 1.00 -5.42 -11.60
N THR A 130 -0.08 -5.42 -12.37
CA THR A 130 -0.55 -6.61 -13.06
C THR A 130 -1.30 -6.24 -14.32
N THR A 131 -1.18 -7.07 -15.34
CA THR A 131 -1.93 -6.93 -16.61
C THR A 131 -2.65 -8.23 -16.89
N PHE A 132 -3.94 -8.13 -17.23
CA PHE A 132 -4.77 -9.30 -17.51
C PHE A 132 -5.79 -9.01 -18.61
N SER A 133 -6.22 -10.08 -19.29
CA SER A 133 -7.30 -10.01 -20.27
C SER A 133 -8.66 -10.29 -19.62
N ILE A 134 -9.68 -9.59 -20.09
CA ILE A 134 -11.09 -9.88 -19.86
C ILE A 134 -11.60 -10.55 -21.13
N ASP A 135 -11.63 -11.88 -21.12
CA ASP A 135 -12.07 -12.68 -22.27
C ASP A 135 -13.56 -13.03 -22.17
N THR A 136 -14.13 -12.87 -20.98
CA THR A 136 -15.56 -13.02 -20.66
C THR A 136 -15.98 -12.00 -19.61
N GLU A 137 -17.26 -11.62 -19.61
CA GLU A 137 -17.85 -10.66 -18.67
C GLU A 137 -17.74 -11.09 -17.20
N GLY A 138 -17.73 -10.12 -16.28
CA GLY A 138 -17.88 -10.37 -14.83
C GLY A 138 -16.60 -10.68 -14.06
N LYS A 139 -15.44 -10.64 -14.71
CA LYS A 139 -14.16 -10.97 -14.08
C LYS A 139 -13.75 -9.91 -13.05
N THR A 140 -13.28 -10.38 -11.89
CA THR A 140 -12.76 -9.55 -10.80
C THR A 140 -11.29 -9.88 -10.55
N ILE A 141 -10.46 -8.86 -10.38
CA ILE A 141 -9.02 -8.99 -10.11
C ILE A 141 -8.63 -8.08 -8.94
N HIS A 142 -7.71 -8.57 -8.12
CA HIS A 142 -7.17 -7.89 -6.96
C HIS A 142 -5.65 -7.75 -7.08
N LEU A 143 -5.13 -6.58 -6.75
CA LEU A 143 -3.70 -6.27 -6.68
C LEU A 143 -3.42 -5.71 -5.29
N GLU A 144 -2.46 -6.31 -4.58
CA GLU A 144 -2.04 -5.89 -3.25
C GLU A 144 -0.55 -5.57 -3.20
N TYR A 145 -0.19 -4.68 -2.28
CA TYR A 145 1.19 -4.42 -1.88
C TYR A 145 1.25 -4.30 -0.35
N ASP A 146 2.16 -5.08 0.24
CA ASP A 146 2.40 -5.09 1.68
C ASP A 146 3.61 -4.22 2.04
N PHE A 147 3.46 -3.33 3.03
CA PHE A 147 4.57 -2.66 3.69
C PHE A 147 5.13 -3.57 4.79
N GLU A 148 6.43 -3.84 4.72
CA GLU A 148 7.25 -4.46 5.77
C GLU A 148 8.33 -3.49 6.30
#